data_AF-A0A183GPR0-F1
#
_entry.id   AF-A0A183GPR0-F1
#
_cell.length_a   1.000
_cell.length_b   1.000
_cell.length_c   1.000
_cell.angle_alpha   90.00
_cell.angle_beta   90.00
_cell.angle_gamma   90.00
#
_symmetry.space_group_name_H-M   'P 1'
#
loop_
_entity.id
_entity.type
_entity.pdbx_description
1 polymer ?
#
loop_
_entity_poly.entity_id
_entity_poly.type
_entity_poly.pdbx_seq_one_letter_code
_entity_poly.pdbx_strand_id
1 'polypeptide(L)'
;MKIFERILDRGIREIVKLSANQCGFVSGCGSVGAIHAAHLLMEKHCEKQKPVHMAFLDLEKAFDRVPCEVIWYALRQHNVPEELIEWDGPSRMVFPEAFGPYMETDYEEPVAIIRYL
;
A
#
# COMPACT_ATOMS: atom_id res chain seq x y z
N MET A 1 18.01 13.05 8.82
CA MET A 1 17.21 12.06 8.07
C MET A 1 15.71 12.37 8.08
N LYS A 2 15.03 12.50 9.23
CA LYS A 2 13.56 12.73 9.30
C LYS A 2 13.00 13.95 8.55
N ILE A 3 13.76 15.02 8.37
CA ILE A 3 13.29 16.21 7.64
C ILE A 3 13.15 15.91 6.15
N PHE A 4 14.07 15.11 5.61
CA PHE A 4 14.12 14.79 4.19
C PHE A 4 12.98 13.85 3.79
N GLU A 5 12.74 12.80 4.58
CA GLU A 5 11.59 11.90 4.43
C GLU A 5 10.26 12.67 4.40
N ARG A 6 10.11 13.71 5.25
CA ARG A 6 8.91 14.55 5.27
C ARG A 6 8.76 15.41 4.01
N ILE A 7 9.86 15.83 3.40
CA ILE A 7 9.84 16.60 2.14
C ILE A 7 9.41 15.68 1.00
N LEU A 8 9.96 14.47 0.92
CA LEU A 8 9.57 13.45 -0.05
C LEU A 8 8.11 13.04 0.10
N ASP A 9 7.68 12.69 1.33
CA ASP A 9 6.30 12.31 1.62
C ASP A 9 5.31 13.40 1.20
N ARG A 10 5.63 14.68 1.47
CA ARG A 10 4.80 15.79 1.02
C ARG A 10 4.71 15.87 -0.51
N GLY A 11 5.84 15.76 -1.21
CA GLY A 11 5.88 15.82 -2.67
C GLY A 11 5.09 14.68 -3.32
N ILE A 12 5.25 13.46 -2.82
CA ILE A 12 4.53 12.28 -3.33
C ILE A 12 3.02 12.42 -3.07
N ARG A 13 2.60 12.91 -1.90
CA ARG A 13 1.17 13.12 -1.58
C ARG A 13 0.48 14.17 -2.44
N GLU A 14 1.22 15.13 -2.99
CA GLU A 14 0.67 16.12 -3.93
C GLU A 14 0.38 15.50 -5.31
N ILE A 15 1.09 14.44 -5.67
CA ILE A 15 1.00 13.76 -6.97
C ILE A 15 0.01 12.59 -6.90
N VAL A 16 0.16 11.75 -5.88
CA VAL A 16 -0.58 10.49 -5.74
C VAL A 16 -1.94 10.72 -5.09
N LYS A 17 -3.01 10.42 -5.83
CA LYS A 17 -4.37 10.43 -5.29
C LYS A 17 -4.73 9.06 -4.73
N LEU A 18 -4.96 9.01 -3.43
CA LEU A 18 -5.43 7.80 -2.75
C LEU A 18 -6.93 7.62 -2.96
N SER A 19 -7.38 6.36 -2.94
CA SER A 19 -8.80 6.02 -3.00
C SER A 19 -9.54 6.55 -1.77
N ALA A 20 -10.81 6.95 -1.94
CA ALA A 20 -11.67 7.37 -0.83
C ALA A 20 -11.87 6.27 0.23
N ASN A 21 -11.65 5.01 -0.13
CA ASN A 21 -11.75 3.87 0.79
C ASN A 21 -10.47 3.66 1.62
N GLN A 22 -9.38 4.36 1.31
CA GLN A 22 -8.13 4.27 2.06
C GLN A 22 -8.24 5.10 3.35
N CYS A 23 -8.23 4.44 4.50
CA CYS A 23 -8.23 5.12 5.80
C CYS A 23 -6.86 5.11 6.50
N GLY A 24 -5.97 4.19 6.13
CA GLY A 24 -4.62 4.08 6.70
C GLY A 24 -3.65 5.05 6.06
N PHE A 25 -2.80 5.70 6.87
CA PHE A 25 -1.78 6.67 6.44
C PHE A 25 -2.32 7.89 5.67
N VAL A 26 -3.60 8.22 5.87
CA VAL A 26 -4.26 9.42 5.32
C VAL A 26 -4.48 10.44 6.43
N SER A 27 -4.08 11.70 6.19
CA SER A 27 -4.25 12.75 7.20
C SER A 27 -5.74 12.99 7.48
N GLY A 28 -6.12 13.02 8.75
CA GLY A 28 -7.52 13.23 9.16
C GLY A 28 -8.39 11.97 9.08
N CYS A 29 -7.85 10.83 8.61
CA CYS A 29 -8.51 9.54 8.69
C CYS A 29 -7.89 8.71 9.82
N GLY A 30 -8.73 8.21 10.72
CA GLY A 30 -8.33 7.31 11.80
C GLY A 30 -9.07 5.98 11.70
N SER A 31 -8.64 5.00 12.51
CA SER A 31 -9.28 3.68 12.58
C SER A 31 -10.74 3.75 13.03
N VAL A 32 -11.10 4.71 13.89
CA VAL A 32 -12.45 4.89 14.42
C VAL A 32 -13.49 5.05 13.30
N GLY A 33 -13.19 5.87 12.28
CA GLY A 33 -14.11 6.11 11.16
C GLY A 33 -14.31 4.85 10.32
N ALA A 34 -13.24 4.11 10.05
CA ALA A 34 -13.30 2.86 9.28
C ALA A 34 -14.09 1.77 10.03
N ILE A 35 -13.84 1.60 11.33
CA ILE A 35 -14.58 0.66 12.19
C ILE A 35 -16.06 1.05 12.24
N HIS A 36 -16.36 2.33 12.43
CA HIS A 36 -17.74 2.80 12.48
C HIS A 36 -18.47 2.57 11.15
N ALA A 37 -17.82 2.83 10.00
CA ALA A 37 -18.40 2.56 8.69
C ALA A 37 -18.69 1.06 8.50
N ALA A 38 -17.78 0.18 8.93
CA ALA A 38 -18.00 -1.26 8.90
C ALA A 38 -19.20 -1.68 9.78
N HIS A 39 -19.31 -1.13 11.00
CA HIS A 39 -20.46 -1.38 11.87
C HIS A 39 -21.78 -0.90 11.27
N LEU A 40 -21.83 0.30 10.71
CA LEU A 40 -23.03 0.81 10.04
C LEU A 40 -23.46 -0.05 8.85
N LEU A 41 -22.49 -0.59 8.09
CA LEU A 41 -22.78 -1.52 7.01
C LEU A 41 -23.39 -2.82 7.54
N MET A 42 -22.88 -3.36 8.65
CA MET A 42 -23.44 -4.54 9.32
C MET A 42 -24.88 -4.31 9.79
N GLU A 43 -25.10 -3.24 10.55
CA GLU A 43 -26.39 -2.89 11.13
C GLU A 43 -27.45 -2.73 10.05
N LYS A 44 -27.16 -1.98 8.99
CA LYS A 44 -28.10 -1.72 7.89
C LYS A 44 -28.53 -2.99 7.13
N HIS A 45 -27.66 -4.00 7.06
CA HIS A 45 -28.01 -5.28 6.44
C HIS A 45 -28.77 -6.18 7.41
N CYS A 46 -28.41 -6.16 8.69
CA CYS A 46 -29.14 -6.85 9.77
C CYS A 46 -30.60 -6.36 9.85
N GLU A 47 -30.82 -5.04 9.81
CA GLU A 47 -32.16 -4.43 9.76
C GLU A 47 -33.02 -4.93 8.58
N LYS A 48 -32.38 -5.24 7.46
CA LYS A 48 -33.03 -5.74 6.25
C LYS A 48 -33.13 -7.27 6.19
N GLN A 49 -32.73 -7.95 7.26
CA GLN A 49 -32.61 -9.42 7.35
C GLN A 49 -31.81 -10.01 6.19
N LYS A 50 -30.79 -9.27 5.71
CA LYS A 50 -29.89 -9.75 4.66
C LYS A 50 -28.61 -10.31 5.29
N PRO A 51 -28.15 -11.48 4.84
CA PRO A 51 -26.87 -12.00 5.30
C PRO A 51 -25.74 -11.05 4.88
N VAL A 52 -24.77 -10.86 5.77
CA VAL A 52 -23.51 -10.15 5.48
C VAL A 52 -22.38 -11.14 5.65
N HIS A 53 -21.51 -11.21 4.65
CA HIS A 53 -20.26 -11.95 4.73
C HIS A 53 -19.12 -10.95 4.66
N MET A 54 -18.24 -10.97 5.66
CA MET A 54 -17.05 -10.14 5.70
C MET A 54 -15.81 -11.02 5.77
N ALA A 55 -14.81 -10.64 5.00
CA ALA A 55 -13.49 -11.24 5.03
C ALA A 55 -12.50 -10.17 5.47
N PHE A 56 -11.70 -10.50 6.47
CA PHE A 56 -10.58 -9.67 6.90
C PHE A 56 -9.32 -10.19 6.22
N LEU A 57 -8.63 -9.30 5.52
CA LEU A 57 -7.37 -9.57 4.84
C LEU A 57 -6.27 -8.80 5.57
N ASP A 58 -5.31 -9.52 6.12
CA ASP A 58 -4.11 -8.95 6.73
C ASP A 58 -2.86 -9.50 6.03
N LEU A 59 -1.90 -8.62 5.78
CA LEU A 59 -0.62 -8.95 5.14
C LEU A 59 0.47 -9.06 6.21
N GLU A 60 0.94 -10.27 6.46
CA GLU A 60 2.01 -10.49 7.42
C GLU A 60 3.33 -9.85 6.94
N LYS A 61 3.90 -8.97 7.77
CA LYS A 61 5.18 -8.27 7.51
C LYS A 61 5.18 -7.48 6.20
N ALA A 62 4.09 -6.76 5.92
CA ALA A 62 3.91 -6.02 4.68
C ALA A 62 5.07 -5.08 4.32
N PHE A 63 5.73 -4.44 5.30
CA PHE A 63 6.86 -3.55 5.02
C PHE A 63 8.17 -4.29 4.74
N ASP A 64 8.36 -5.49 5.29
CA ASP A 64 9.60 -6.26 5.12
C ASP A 64 9.58 -7.11 3.83
N ARG A 65 8.37 -7.47 3.36
CA ARG A 65 8.19 -8.40 2.23
C ARG A 65 7.98 -7.73 0.88
N VAL A 66 7.72 -6.42 0.83
CA VAL A 66 7.49 -5.72 -0.44
C VAL A 66 8.83 -5.33 -1.07
N PRO A 67 9.16 -5.84 -2.29
CA PRO A 67 10.39 -5.46 -2.99
C PRO A 67 10.37 -3.98 -3.39
N CYS A 68 11.51 -3.31 -3.26
CA CYS A 68 11.62 -1.89 -3.61
C CYS A 68 11.31 -1.63 -5.10
N GLU A 69 11.61 -2.58 -5.97
CA GLU A 69 11.34 -2.50 -7.41
C GLU A 69 9.84 -2.39 -7.69
N VAL A 70 9.01 -3.07 -6.91
CA VAL A 70 7.55 -3.01 -7.01
C VAL A 70 7.05 -1.64 -6.54
N ILE A 71 7.67 -1.06 -5.51
CA ILE A 71 7.34 0.29 -5.04
C ILE A 71 7.67 1.33 -6.12
N TRP A 72 8.87 1.28 -6.71
CA TRP A 72 9.24 2.20 -7.80
C TRP A 72 8.35 2.04 -9.02
N TYR A 73 8.04 0.80 -9.40
CA TYR A 73 7.09 0.53 -10.48
C TYR A 73 5.73 1.19 -10.20
N ALA A 74 5.18 1.03 -8.99
CA ALA A 74 3.93 1.66 -8.59
C ALA A 74 4.00 3.20 -8.62
N LEU A 75 5.09 3.80 -8.13
CA LEU A 75 5.29 5.25 -8.18
C LEU A 75 5.31 5.78 -9.62
N ARG A 76 5.96 5.07 -10.54
CA ARG A 76 5.94 5.41 -11.98
C ARG A 76 4.54 5.33 -12.58
N GLN A 77 3.74 4.32 -12.21
CA GLN A 77 2.34 4.22 -12.65
C GLN A 77 1.48 5.41 -12.19
N HIS A 78 1.83 6.00 -11.05
CA HIS A 78 1.17 7.20 -10.53
C HIS A 78 1.78 8.52 -11.04
N ASN A 79 2.66 8.47 -12.04
CA ASN A 79 3.34 9.63 -12.63
C ASN A 79 4.20 10.43 -11.65
N VAL A 80 4.79 9.75 -10.66
CA VAL A 80 5.81 10.37 -9.81
C VAL A 80 7.08 10.58 -10.65
N PRO A 81 7.66 11.81 -10.67
CA PRO A 81 8.87 12.10 -11.42
C PRO A 81 10.04 11.19 -11.04
N GLU A 82 10.84 10.80 -12.03
CA GLU A 82 11.94 9.85 -11.85
C GLU A 82 13.02 10.42 -10.92
N GLU A 83 13.18 11.75 -10.84
CA GLU A 83 14.11 12.40 -9.90
C GLU A 83 13.75 12.14 -8.43
N LEU A 84 12.47 11.91 -8.12
CA LEU A 84 12.03 11.53 -6.78
C LEU A 84 12.19 10.03 -6.53
N ILE A 85 12.15 9.21 -7.58
CA ILE A 85 12.26 7.74 -7.51
C ILE A 85 13.73 7.29 -7.45
N GLU A 86 14.58 7.81 -8.35
CA GLU A 86 16.02 7.54 -8.39
C GLU A 86 16.74 8.04 -7.14
N TRP A 87 16.21 9.08 -6.50
CA TRP A 87 16.73 9.57 -5.23
C TRP A 87 16.47 8.60 -4.07
N ASP A 88 15.30 7.95 -4.07
CA ASP A 88 14.89 6.97 -3.04
C ASP A 88 15.49 5.57 -3.31
N GLY A 89 15.90 5.30 -4.56
CA GLY A 89 16.52 4.05 -4.96
C GLY A 89 18.03 3.95 -4.67
N PRO A 90 18.60 2.74 -4.69
CA PRO A 90 20.04 2.51 -4.64
C PRO A 90 20.77 2.98 -5.90
N SER A 91 20.12 3.73 -6.80
CA SER A 91 20.58 4.14 -8.14
C SER A 91 21.82 5.05 -8.16
N ARG A 92 22.49 5.30 -7.02
CA ARG A 92 23.90 5.72 -7.03
C ARG A 92 24.88 4.54 -7.22
N MET A 93 24.39 3.30 -7.22
CA MET A 93 25.08 2.11 -7.72
C MET A 93 24.38 1.61 -8.98
N VAL A 94 25.10 1.77 -10.10
CA VAL A 94 24.91 1.25 -11.45
C VAL A 94 24.07 -0.04 -11.53
N PHE A 95 22.97 -0.02 -12.28
CA PHE A 95 22.39 -1.22 -12.88
C PHE A 95 22.61 -1.17 -14.39
N PRO A 96 23.57 -1.96 -14.94
CA PRO A 96 23.65 -2.18 -16.37
C PRO A 96 22.53 -3.13 -16.80
N GLU A 97 22.08 -2.91 -18.03
CA GLU A 97 21.16 -3.72 -18.82
C GLU A 97 21.36 -5.24 -18.61
N ALA A 98 20.55 -5.86 -17.76
CA ALA A 98 20.51 -7.32 -17.60
C ALA A 98 19.14 -7.79 -17.11
N PHE A 99 18.11 -7.59 -17.93
CA PHE A 99 16.87 -8.35 -17.80
C PHE A 99 17.03 -9.67 -18.57
N GLY A 100 17.43 -10.73 -17.86
CA GLY A 100 17.29 -12.14 -18.25
C GLY A 100 16.15 -12.81 -17.47
N PRO A 101 15.68 -14.01 -17.88
CA PRO A 101 14.43 -14.63 -17.41
C PRO A 101 14.57 -15.35 -16.06
N TYR A 102 15.27 -14.76 -15.10
CA TYR A 102 15.53 -15.36 -13.79
C TYR A 102 15.03 -14.45 -12.68
N MET A 103 13.80 -14.70 -12.25
CA MET A 103 13.35 -14.42 -10.88
C MET A 103 12.65 -15.69 -10.37
N GLU A 104 13.42 -16.77 -10.23
CA GLU A 104 13.23 -17.72 -9.13
C GLU A 104 13.94 -17.10 -7.91
N THR A 105 13.29 -16.10 -7.33
CA THR A 105 13.57 -15.72 -5.95
C THR A 105 12.65 -16.57 -5.09
N ASP A 106 13.16 -17.05 -3.96
CA ASP A 106 12.37 -17.64 -2.88
C ASP A 106 11.42 -16.57 -2.29
N TYR A 107 10.48 -16.09 -3.11
CA TYR A 107 9.35 -15.30 -2.67
C TYR A 107 8.48 -16.24 -1.85
N GLU A 108 8.68 -16.26 -0.53
CA GLU A 108 7.53 -16.54 0.34
C GLU A 108 6.49 -15.45 0.03
N GLU A 109 5.47 -15.81 -0.74
CA GLU A 109 4.37 -14.89 -1.03
C GLU A 109 3.85 -14.30 0.29
N PRO A 110 3.53 -12.99 0.33
CA PRO A 110 2.92 -12.41 1.50
C PRO A 110 1.64 -13.18 1.83
N VAL A 111 1.68 -13.96 2.91
CA VAL A 111 0.57 -14.84 3.27
C VAL A 111 -0.59 -13.96 3.71
N ALA A 112 -1.56 -13.84 2.82
CA ALA A 112 -2.87 -13.26 3.10
C ALA A 112 -3.57 -14.11 4.15
N ILE A 113 -3.62 -13.63 5.40
CA ILE A 113 -4.37 -14.33 6.44
C ILE A 113 -5.83 -13.91 6.31
N ILE A 114 -6.64 -14.73 5.65
CA ILE A 114 -8.08 -14.51 5.52
C ILE A 114 -8.77 -15.08 6.76
N ARG A 115 -9.46 -14.21 7.50
CA ARG A 115 -10.37 -14.62 8.60
C ARG A 115 -11.80 -14.26 8.25
N TYR A 116 -12.70 -15.26 8.37
CA TYR A 116 -14.14 -15.05 8.32
C TYR A 116 -14.63 -14.69 9.74
N LEU A 117 -15.45 -13.65 9.86
CA LEU A 117 -16.22 -13.35 11.07
C LEU A 117 -17.63 -13.93 10.96
#